data_AF-A0A7S1PWR9-F1
#
_entry.id   AF-A0A7S1PWR9-F1
#
_cell.length_a   1.000
_cell.length_b   1.000
_cell.length_c   1.000
_cell.angle_alpha   90.00
_cell.angle_beta   90.00
_cell.angle_gamma   90.00
#
_symmetry.space_group_name_H-M   'P 1'
#
loop_
_entity.id
_entity.type
_entity.pdbx_description
1 polymer ?
#
loop_
_entity_poly.entity_id
_entity_poly.type
_entity_poly.pdbx_seq_one_letter_code
_entity_poly.pdbx_strand_id
1 'polypeptide(L)'
;PGGPPASPPPRHSEFQLCRSGITREVAATMCRATGATGGPALVRSLTPTAEPFINADFTCSANATSLRECTATARSGTCTEAAGVICGAALEVRIDGGGSKGLAQVRPSAGHAWGTVCNNHFTEVDAWAACRSAGFSPRWVSSDYIRQH
;
A
#
# COMPACT_ATOMS: atom_id res chain seq x y z
N PRO A 1 -39.19 0.75 -29.58
CA PRO A 1 -39.13 0.22 -28.20
C PRO A 1 -38.00 -0.83 -28.09
N GLY A 2 -36.81 -0.38 -27.73
CA GLY A 2 -35.66 -1.23 -27.46
C GLY A 2 -34.82 -0.52 -26.41
N GLY A 3 -35.13 -0.77 -25.13
CA GLY A 3 -34.30 -0.30 -24.03
C GLY A 3 -32.95 -1.01 -24.06
N PRO A 4 -31.88 -0.37 -23.55
CA PRO A 4 -30.58 -1.02 -23.46
C PRO A 4 -30.67 -2.29 -22.59
N PRO A 5 -29.84 -3.31 -22.86
CA PRO A 5 -29.86 -4.55 -22.10
C PRO A 5 -29.58 -4.25 -20.61
N ALA A 6 -30.41 -4.79 -19.74
CA ALA A 6 -30.21 -4.72 -18.29
C ALA A 6 -28.87 -5.36 -17.92
N SER A 7 -28.05 -4.63 -17.17
CA SER A 7 -26.79 -5.14 -16.64
C SER A 7 -27.03 -6.42 -15.81
N PRO A 8 -26.18 -7.45 -15.96
CA PRO A 8 -26.33 -8.67 -15.17
C PRO A 8 -26.18 -8.38 -13.66
N PRO A 9 -26.89 -9.12 -12.79
CA PRO A 9 -26.77 -8.93 -11.35
C PRO A 9 -25.33 -9.22 -10.88
N PRO A 10 -24.78 -8.44 -9.93
CA PRO A 10 -23.42 -8.64 -9.44
C PRO A 10 -23.29 -10.03 -8.81
N ARG A 11 -22.37 -10.84 -9.35
CA ARG A 11 -22.01 -12.15 -8.79
C ARG A 11 -21.15 -11.92 -7.54
N HIS A 12 -21.68 -12.26 -6.37
CA HIS A 12 -21.03 -12.10 -5.05
C HIS A 12 -20.54 -10.66 -4.82
N SER A 13 -21.33 -9.88 -4.09
CA SER A 13 -21.04 -8.49 -3.71
C SER A 13 -19.55 -8.25 -3.43
N GLU A 14 -18.88 -7.52 -4.32
CA GLU A 14 -17.49 -7.10 -4.19
C GLU A 14 -17.42 -6.03 -3.08
N PHE A 15 -17.38 -6.48 -1.82
CA PHE A 15 -17.24 -5.58 -0.68
C PHE A 15 -15.87 -4.91 -0.70
N GLN A 16 -15.84 -3.59 -0.51
CA GLN A 16 -14.59 -2.84 -0.36
C GLN A 16 -14.18 -2.82 1.13
N LEU A 17 -12.89 -3.01 1.43
CA LEU A 17 -12.35 -2.93 2.80
C LEU A 17 -11.96 -1.49 3.13
N CYS A 18 -12.13 -1.03 4.38
CA CYS A 18 -11.62 0.28 4.78
C CYS A 18 -10.09 0.30 4.85
N ARG A 19 -9.49 1.36 4.30
CA ARG A 19 -8.03 1.58 4.31
C ARG A 19 -7.42 1.49 5.69
N SER A 20 -8.10 2.04 6.68
CA SER A 20 -7.66 2.10 8.07
C SER A 20 -7.68 0.75 8.79
N GLY A 21 -8.34 -0.27 8.22
CA GLY A 21 -8.38 -1.63 8.78
C GLY A 21 -7.31 -2.56 8.20
N ILE A 22 -6.56 -2.11 7.19
CA ILE A 22 -5.58 -2.92 6.45
C ILE A 22 -4.17 -2.42 6.75
N THR A 23 -3.45 -3.19 7.56
CA THR A 23 -2.01 -2.98 7.81
C THR A 23 -1.15 -3.66 6.75
N ARG A 24 0.16 -3.41 6.76
CA ARG A 24 1.12 -4.08 5.86
C ARG A 24 1.17 -5.60 6.10
N GLU A 25 0.99 -6.05 7.34
CA GLU A 25 0.96 -7.47 7.70
C GLU A 25 -0.30 -8.17 7.17
N VAL A 26 -1.45 -7.48 7.28
CA VAL A 26 -2.71 -7.94 6.68
C VAL A 26 -2.58 -7.98 5.16
N ALA A 27 -2.01 -6.93 4.56
CA ALA A 27 -1.76 -6.88 3.11
C ALA A 27 -0.83 -8.00 2.65
N ALA A 28 0.20 -8.35 3.42
CA ALA A 28 1.07 -9.48 3.12
C ALA A 28 0.29 -10.81 3.16
N THR A 29 -0.68 -10.95 4.05
CA THR A 29 -1.60 -12.10 4.07
C THR A 29 -2.47 -12.14 2.81
N MET A 30 -3.03 -10.99 2.40
CA MET A 30 -3.81 -10.88 1.16
C MET A 30 -2.97 -11.24 -0.07
N CYS A 31 -1.70 -10.83 -0.11
CA CYS A 31 -0.80 -11.17 -1.22
C CYS A 31 -0.40 -12.64 -1.25
N ARG A 32 -0.21 -13.26 -0.08
CA ARG A 32 0.04 -14.70 -0.02
C ARG A 32 -1.16 -15.50 -0.51
N ALA A 33 -2.39 -15.04 -0.22
CA ALA A 33 -3.62 -15.68 -0.68
C ALA A 33 -3.73 -15.73 -2.22
N THR A 34 -3.12 -14.78 -2.94
CA THR A 34 -3.12 -14.75 -4.41
C THR A 34 -1.94 -15.50 -5.04
N GLY A 35 -1.06 -16.09 -4.22
CA GLY A 35 0.17 -16.76 -4.68
C GLY A 35 1.28 -15.79 -5.09
N ALA A 36 1.10 -14.48 -4.89
CA ALA A 36 2.16 -13.50 -5.12
C ALA A 36 3.28 -13.73 -4.09
N THR A 37 4.42 -14.20 -4.58
CA THR A 37 5.62 -14.49 -3.78
C THR A 37 6.75 -13.55 -4.21
N GLY A 38 7.43 -12.95 -3.22
CA GLY A 38 8.49 -11.96 -3.44
C GLY A 38 7.97 -10.52 -3.45
N GLY A 39 8.79 -9.58 -2.97
CA GLY A 39 8.49 -8.15 -2.88
C GLY A 39 7.61 -7.74 -1.68
N PRO A 40 7.59 -6.44 -1.32
CA PRO A 40 6.74 -5.93 -0.24
C PRO A 40 5.26 -5.88 -0.65
N ALA A 41 4.36 -6.09 0.32
CA ALA A 41 2.94 -5.80 0.16
C ALA A 41 2.68 -4.33 0.50
N LEU A 42 2.10 -3.59 -0.44
CA LEU A 42 1.84 -2.16 -0.29
C LEU A 42 0.36 -1.90 -0.12
N VAL A 43 0.02 -1.01 0.80
CA VAL A 43 -1.37 -0.57 1.02
C VAL A 43 -1.56 0.83 0.44
N ARG A 44 -2.60 0.99 -0.36
CA ARG A 44 -2.97 2.24 -1.02
C ARG A 44 -4.35 2.69 -0.58
N SER A 45 -4.52 4.00 -0.37
CA SER A 45 -5.83 4.61 -0.21
C SER A 45 -6.49 4.79 -1.58
N LEU A 46 -7.72 4.31 -1.70
CA LEU A 46 -8.55 4.47 -2.89
C LEU A 46 -9.82 5.23 -2.49
N THR A 47 -10.36 6.01 -3.42
CA THR A 47 -11.68 6.59 -3.23
C THR A 47 -12.71 5.46 -3.19
N PRO A 48 -13.57 5.38 -2.17
CA PRO A 48 -14.67 4.42 -2.12
C PRO A 48 -15.57 4.59 -3.35
N THR A 49 -15.89 3.49 -4.06
CA THR A 49 -16.60 3.54 -5.34
C THR A 49 -18.03 3.00 -5.26
N ALA A 50 -18.34 2.14 -4.28
CA ALA A 50 -19.69 1.62 -4.05
C ALA A 50 -19.85 1.03 -2.63
N GLU A 51 -21.08 1.11 -2.10
CA GLU A 51 -21.48 0.31 -0.94
C GLU A 51 -21.91 -1.10 -1.37
N PRO A 52 -21.72 -2.15 -0.54
CA PRO A 52 -21.30 -2.11 0.88
C PRO A 52 -19.78 -2.17 1.16
N PHE A 53 -19.36 -1.50 2.24
CA PHE A 53 -17.98 -1.53 2.77
C PHE A 53 -17.88 -2.40 4.02
N ILE A 54 -16.71 -3.03 4.22
CA ILE A 54 -16.35 -3.69 5.48
C ILE A 54 -15.45 -2.72 6.26
N ASN A 55 -16.02 -2.13 7.32
CA ASN A 55 -15.29 -1.34 8.30
C ASN A 55 -14.87 -2.22 9.49
N ALA A 56 -13.71 -2.85 9.37
CA ALA A 56 -13.17 -3.73 10.39
C ALA A 56 -11.64 -3.65 10.46
N ASP A 57 -11.10 -3.85 11.65
CA ASP A 57 -9.69 -4.10 11.89
C ASP A 57 -9.38 -5.58 11.73
N PHE A 58 -8.39 -5.91 10.90
CA PHE A 58 -7.94 -7.29 10.72
C PHE A 58 -6.63 -7.51 11.46
N THR A 59 -6.56 -8.60 12.21
CA THR A 59 -5.32 -9.07 12.85
C THR A 59 -5.04 -10.49 12.38
N CYS A 60 -3.93 -10.65 11.66
CA CYS A 60 -3.53 -11.93 11.07
C CYS A 60 -2.28 -12.48 11.76
N SER A 61 -2.18 -13.80 11.86
CA SER A 61 -0.90 -14.43 12.23
C SER A 61 0.12 -14.30 11.10
N ALA A 62 1.41 -14.39 11.40
CA ALA A 62 2.47 -14.27 10.41
C ALA A 62 2.36 -15.34 9.28
N ASN A 63 1.76 -16.49 9.59
CA ASN A 63 1.62 -17.61 8.67
C ASN A 63 0.25 -17.66 7.98
N ALA A 64 -0.71 -16.80 8.35
CA ALA A 64 -2.06 -16.83 7.79
C ALA A 64 -2.03 -16.71 6.26
N THR A 65 -2.62 -17.64 5.52
CA THR A 65 -2.61 -17.60 4.04
C THR A 65 -3.88 -17.02 3.44
N SER A 66 -4.86 -16.70 4.28
CA SER A 66 -6.14 -16.14 3.89
C SER A 66 -6.65 -15.16 4.95
N LEU A 67 -7.41 -14.14 4.52
CA LEU A 67 -8.11 -13.24 5.45
C LEU A 67 -9.11 -13.97 6.36
N ARG A 68 -9.55 -15.18 5.97
CA ARG A 68 -10.44 -16.03 6.78
C ARG A 68 -9.79 -16.56 8.06
N GLU A 69 -8.45 -16.62 8.08
CA GLU A 69 -7.68 -17.04 9.25
C GLU A 69 -7.38 -15.88 10.20
N CYS A 70 -7.73 -14.65 9.80
CA CYS A 70 -7.52 -13.45 10.60
C CYS A 70 -8.72 -13.17 11.50
N THR A 71 -8.47 -12.59 12.67
CA THR A 71 -9.53 -12.05 13.51
C THR A 71 -9.96 -10.69 12.95
N ALA A 72 -11.27 -10.50 12.76
CA ALA A 72 -11.85 -9.25 12.30
C ALA A 72 -12.65 -8.61 13.44
N THR A 73 -12.33 -7.36 13.77
CA THR A 73 -13.04 -6.58 14.77
C THR A 73 -13.76 -5.45 14.08
N ALA A 74 -15.10 -5.47 14.10
CA ALA A 74 -15.91 -4.41 13.49
C ALA A 74 -15.60 -3.06 14.14
N ARG A 75 -15.47 -2.02 13.32
CA ARG A 75 -15.23 -0.65 13.79
C ARG A 75 -16.48 0.19 13.62
N SER A 76 -16.74 1.04 14.61
CA SER A 76 -17.75 2.09 14.50
C SER A 76 -17.25 3.25 13.63
N GLY A 77 -18.17 4.00 13.04
CA GLY A 77 -17.87 5.17 12.20
C GLY A 77 -17.89 4.88 10.70
N THR A 78 -17.56 5.91 9.92
CA THR A 78 -17.64 5.89 8.46
C THR A 78 -16.31 5.53 7.81
N CYS A 79 -16.40 4.87 6.65
CA CYS A 79 -15.27 4.57 5.81
C CYS A 79 -15.07 5.71 4.80
N THR A 80 -13.99 6.49 4.94
CA THR A 80 -13.69 7.59 4.00
C THR A 80 -12.79 7.16 2.84
N GLU A 81 -12.06 6.06 3.02
CA GLU A 81 -11.10 5.53 2.04
C GLU A 81 -11.19 4.01 1.96
N ALA A 82 -11.21 3.46 0.75
CA ALA A 82 -11.10 2.05 0.49
C ALA A 82 -9.63 1.61 0.46
N ALA A 83 -9.36 0.38 0.89
CA ALA A 83 -8.04 -0.23 0.85
C ALA A 83 -7.78 -0.83 -0.53
N GLY A 84 -6.65 -0.48 -1.13
CA GLY A 84 -6.03 -1.22 -2.23
C GLY A 84 -4.79 -1.95 -1.73
N VAL A 85 -4.56 -3.18 -2.20
CA VAL A 85 -3.34 -3.93 -1.93
C VAL A 85 -2.60 -4.20 -3.23
N ILE A 86 -1.30 -3.92 -3.24
CA ILE A 86 -0.42 -4.20 -4.36
C ILE A 86 0.56 -5.28 -3.93
N CYS A 87 0.56 -6.39 -4.66
CA CYS A 87 1.33 -7.58 -4.33
C CYS A 87 2.54 -7.76 -5.23
N GLY A 88 3.67 -8.13 -4.63
CA GLY A 88 4.92 -8.42 -5.33
C GLY A 88 5.39 -7.32 -6.28
N ALA A 89 5.05 -6.07 -5.96
CA ALA A 89 5.52 -4.94 -6.74
C ALA A 89 7.04 -4.82 -6.60
N ALA A 90 7.75 -4.97 -7.72
CA ALA A 90 9.05 -4.35 -7.85
C ALA A 90 8.87 -2.85 -7.60
N LEU A 91 9.60 -2.32 -6.64
CA LEU A 91 9.57 -0.89 -6.33
C LEU A 91 10.68 -0.20 -7.10
N GLU A 92 10.29 0.83 -7.85
CA GLU A 92 11.25 1.79 -8.37
C GLU A 92 11.43 2.90 -7.34
N VAL A 93 12.68 3.27 -7.10
CA VAL A 93 13.06 4.35 -6.19
C VAL A 93 13.81 5.40 -7.00
N ARG A 94 13.44 6.65 -6.81
CA ARG A 94 14.22 7.79 -7.31
C ARG A 94 14.38 8.82 -6.21
N ILE A 95 15.44 9.60 -6.31
CA ILE A 95 15.61 10.81 -5.51
C ILE A 95 15.24 11.99 -6.41
N ASP A 96 14.15 12.67 -6.09
CA ASP A 96 13.66 13.84 -6.83
C ASP A 96 14.18 15.11 -6.15
N GLY A 97 14.99 15.88 -6.86
CA GLY A 97 15.68 17.06 -6.31
C GLY A 97 17.02 17.33 -7.00
N GLY A 98 17.74 18.33 -6.51
CA GLY A 98 19.02 18.76 -7.07
C GLY A 98 19.96 19.33 -6.01
N GLY A 99 21.27 19.17 -6.25
CA GLY A 99 22.32 19.61 -5.31
C GLY A 99 22.49 18.64 -4.15
N SER A 100 22.53 19.16 -2.92
CA SER A 100 22.75 18.38 -1.68
C SER A 100 21.47 17.89 -1.00
N LYS A 101 20.28 18.18 -1.56
CA LYS A 101 18.98 17.77 -1.00
C LYS A 101 18.13 17.09 -2.06
N GLY A 102 17.40 16.05 -1.66
CA GLY A 102 16.46 15.37 -2.52
C GLY A 102 15.41 14.60 -1.73
N LEU A 103 14.23 14.44 -2.32
CA LEU A 103 13.11 13.73 -1.74
C LEU A 103 13.08 12.31 -2.28
N ALA A 104 13.08 11.32 -1.39
CA ALA A 104 12.87 9.94 -1.78
C ALA A 104 11.43 9.76 -2.30
N GLN A 105 11.32 9.32 -3.55
CA GLN A 105 10.07 8.96 -4.18
C GLN A 105 10.09 7.49 -4.59
N VAL A 106 8.95 6.84 -4.42
CA VAL A 106 8.78 5.42 -4.74
C VAL A 106 7.54 5.21 -5.60
N ARG A 107 7.61 4.25 -6.50
CA ARG A 107 6.42 3.74 -7.21
C ARG A 107 6.51 2.24 -7.41
N PRO A 108 5.37 1.53 -7.47
CA PRO A 108 5.33 0.19 -8.02
C PRO A 108 5.63 0.23 -9.53
N SER A 109 6.44 -0.71 -10.03
CA SER A 109 6.94 -0.76 -11.42
C SER A 109 5.84 -0.94 -12.48
N ALA A 110 4.61 -1.25 -12.06
CA ALA A 110 3.44 -1.45 -12.93
C ALA A 110 2.82 -0.14 -13.44
N GLY A 111 3.62 0.90 -13.70
CA GLY A 111 3.15 2.15 -14.30
C GLY A 111 2.32 3.05 -13.38
N HIS A 112 2.50 2.92 -12.06
CA HIS A 112 1.82 3.79 -11.10
C HIS A 112 2.51 5.14 -10.93
N ALA A 113 1.77 6.11 -10.37
CA ALA A 113 2.31 7.43 -10.04
C ALA A 113 3.37 7.34 -8.92
N TRP A 114 4.32 8.27 -8.94
CA TRP A 114 5.32 8.43 -7.88
C TRP A 114 4.65 8.95 -6.60
N GLY A 115 4.92 8.27 -5.48
CA GLY A 115 4.56 8.70 -4.14
C GLY A 115 5.78 9.16 -3.35
N THR A 116 5.55 9.95 -2.30
CA THR A 116 6.58 10.36 -1.35
C THR A 116 6.66 9.37 -0.19
N VAL A 117 7.85 9.26 0.41
CA VAL A 117 8.05 8.40 1.60
C VAL A 117 7.70 9.19 2.87
N CYS A 118 6.87 8.61 3.74
CA CYS A 118 6.55 9.18 5.04
C CYS A 118 7.77 9.08 5.98
N ASN A 119 8.04 10.15 6.72
CA ASN A 119 9.24 10.33 7.53
C ASN A 119 9.12 9.78 8.97
N ASN A 120 7.92 9.51 9.49
CA ASN A 120 7.69 9.11 10.90
C ASN A 120 8.52 7.90 11.36
N HIS A 121 8.97 7.06 10.42
CA HIS A 121 9.87 5.94 10.67
C HIS A 121 10.98 5.82 9.62
N PHE A 122 11.23 6.88 8.85
CA PHE A 122 12.25 6.86 7.83
C PHE A 122 13.60 7.13 8.49
N THR A 123 14.39 6.08 8.66
CA THR A 123 15.69 6.12 9.34
C THR A 123 16.83 6.38 8.35
N GLU A 124 18.03 6.57 8.89
CA GLU A 124 19.25 6.65 8.08
C GLU A 124 19.52 5.37 7.28
N VAL A 125 19.15 4.21 7.83
CA VAL A 125 19.25 2.92 7.13
C VAL A 125 18.33 2.89 5.92
N ASP A 126 17.11 3.43 6.07
CA ASP A 126 16.13 3.52 4.97
C ASP A 126 16.60 4.51 3.90
N ALA A 127 17.19 5.63 4.31
CA ALA A 127 17.80 6.59 3.39
C ALA A 127 18.97 5.98 2.60
N TRP A 128 19.85 5.20 3.24
CA TRP A 128 20.93 4.49 2.56
C TRP A 128 20.39 3.45 1.57
N ALA A 129 19.31 2.77 1.90
CA ALA A 129 18.65 1.85 0.98
C ALA A 129 18.05 2.61 -0.22
N ALA A 130 17.36 3.73 0.02
CA ALA A 130 16.76 4.56 -1.03
C ALA A 130 17.83 5.11 -2.00
N CYS A 131 18.95 5.65 -1.48
CA CYS A 131 20.04 6.14 -2.31
C CYS A 131 20.62 5.03 -3.20
N ARG A 132 20.90 3.84 -2.63
CA ARG A 132 21.41 2.71 -3.40
C ARG A 132 20.45 2.28 -4.50
N SER A 133 19.16 2.15 -4.19
CA SER A 133 18.13 1.77 -5.15
C SER A 133 17.97 2.79 -6.29
N ALA A 134 18.24 4.06 -6.03
CA ALA A 134 18.23 5.13 -7.02
C ALA A 134 19.57 5.31 -7.77
N GLY A 135 20.57 4.44 -7.55
CA GLY A 135 21.87 4.50 -8.21
C GLY A 135 22.88 5.46 -7.57
N PHE A 136 22.58 6.01 -6.40
CA PHE A 136 23.50 6.86 -5.63
C PHE A 136 24.26 6.07 -4.56
N SER A 137 25.36 6.63 -4.07
CA SER A 137 26.13 6.02 -3.00
C SER A 137 25.57 6.39 -1.61
N PRO A 138 25.55 5.48 -0.61
CA PRO A 138 25.07 5.77 0.75
C PRO A 138 25.75 6.97 1.43
N ARG A 139 27.00 7.25 1.07
CA ARG A 139 27.79 8.39 1.58
C ARG A 139 27.20 9.78 1.24
N TRP A 140 26.17 9.83 0.40
CA TRP A 140 25.44 11.05 0.05
C TRP A 140 24.27 11.31 1.01
N VAL A 141 24.01 10.40 1.94
CA VAL A 141 23.01 10.59 3.01
C VAL A 141 23.63 11.39 4.14
N SER A 142 22.94 12.44 4.54
CA SER A 142 23.29 13.29 5.67
C SER A 142 22.22 13.16 6.75
N SER A 143 22.62 12.71 7.94
CA SER A 143 21.73 12.48 9.10
C SER A 143 20.98 13.73 9.56
N ASP A 144 21.52 14.92 9.29
CA ASP A 144 20.88 16.21 9.57
C ASP A 144 19.58 16.42 8.76
N TYR A 145 19.42 15.78 7.60
CA TYR A 145 18.28 15.97 6.71
C TYR A 145 17.16 14.93 6.89
N ILE A 146 17.43 13.81 7.56
CA ILE A 146 16.45 12.74 7.76
C ILE A 146 15.43 13.09 8.85
N ARG A 147 15.81 13.96 9.80
CA ARG A 147 15.00 14.33 10.98
C ARG A 147 14.26 15.67 10.88
N GLN A 148 14.31 16.37 9.74
CA GLN A 148 13.88 17.77 9.68
C GLN A 148 12.42 18.05 9.31
N HIS A 149 11.56 17.06 9.06
CA HIS A 149 10.13 17.29 8.79
C HIS A 149 9.26 16.22 9.45
#